data_AF-A0A6N0JKH0-F1
#
_entry.id   AF-A0A6N0JKH0-F1
#
_cell.length_a   1.000
_cell.length_b   1.000
_cell.length_c   1.000
_cell.angle_alpha   90.00
_cell.angle_beta   90.00
_cell.angle_gamma   90.00
#
_symmetry.space_group_name_H-M   'P 1'
#
loop_
_entity.id
_entity.type
_entity.pdbx_description
1 polymer ?
#
loop_
_entity_poly.entity_id
_entity_poly.type
_entity_poly.pdbx_seq_one_letter_code
_entity_poly.pdbx_strand_id
1 'polypeptide(L)'
;MILADYLTARSGPSPEHGFLLLGETGFSMPAASCSASPFAHWMRDEALPRAACLLLEQGLHLSRLSGLVRAAPGSACGPDAEAAWILARSDQGLVSIVVRAAAGAGAPRLREDAALALRQAARYLAGYAVVLVQGGQGEDAMEGYRRFAQDRGRGQVRADTLYASRDAGSGTMFACAWLGGDPADA
;
A
#
# COMPACT_ATOMS: atom_id res chain seq x y z
N MET A 1 10.00 -2.33 54.19
CA MET A 1 9.16 -2.90 53.12
C MET A 1 9.91 -2.68 51.82
N ILE A 2 10.44 -3.73 51.21
CA ILE A 2 11.28 -3.65 50.00
C ILE A 2 10.32 -3.82 48.82
N LEU A 3 10.10 -2.76 48.05
CA LEU A 3 9.29 -2.80 46.83
C LEU A 3 10.05 -3.64 45.79
N ALA A 4 9.40 -4.62 45.18
CA ALA A 4 10.06 -5.53 44.27
C ALA A 4 10.47 -4.80 42.97
N ASP A 5 11.74 -4.94 42.59
CA ASP A 5 12.39 -4.21 41.47
C ASP A 5 11.71 -4.41 40.10
N TYR A 6 10.83 -5.40 39.94
CA TYR A 6 10.09 -5.60 38.70
C TYR A 6 8.90 -4.63 38.50
N LEU A 7 8.52 -3.86 39.54
CA LEU A 7 7.43 -2.87 39.46
C LEU A 7 7.94 -1.43 39.24
N THR A 8 9.26 -1.23 39.22
CA THR A 8 9.88 0.08 39.05
C THR A 8 10.85 0.06 37.88
N ALA A 9 10.39 0.56 36.72
CA ALA A 9 11.27 0.84 35.60
C ALA A 9 12.24 1.96 36.02
N ARG A 10 13.53 1.64 36.16
CA ARG A 10 14.57 2.66 36.32
C ARG A 10 14.75 3.38 34.99
N SER A 11 14.56 4.69 34.98
CA SER A 11 14.92 5.54 33.84
C SER A 11 16.43 5.49 33.65
N GLY A 12 16.90 4.60 32.78
CA GLY A 12 18.25 4.69 32.23
C GLY A 12 18.38 5.91 31.32
N PRO A 13 19.61 6.35 30.99
CA PRO A 13 19.78 7.39 29.98
C PRO A 13 19.06 6.96 28.71
N SER A 14 18.01 7.70 28.35
CA SER A 14 17.24 7.42 27.16
C SER A 14 18.20 7.50 25.98
N PRO A 15 18.36 6.44 25.18
CA PRO A 15 18.98 6.63 23.89
C PRO A 15 18.12 7.65 23.13
N GLU A 16 18.74 8.54 22.35
CA GLU A 16 18.06 9.55 21.52
C GLU A 16 17.28 8.92 20.35
N HIS A 17 16.59 7.82 20.59
CA HIS A 17 15.77 7.14 19.61
C HIS A 17 14.32 7.42 19.97
N GLY A 18 13.58 8.05 19.05
CA GLY A 18 12.15 8.24 19.22
C GLY A 18 11.48 6.89 19.42
N PHE A 19 10.53 6.81 20.35
CA PHE A 19 9.71 5.63 20.57
C PHE A 19 8.27 5.97 20.19
N LEU A 20 7.58 5.06 19.51
CA LEU A 20 6.17 5.20 19.16
C LEU A 20 5.33 4.27 20.04
N LEU A 21 4.30 4.84 20.66
CA LEU A 21 3.37 4.10 21.52
C LEU A 21 2.44 3.25 20.64
N LEU A 22 2.33 1.95 20.95
CA LEU A 22 1.42 1.02 20.29
C LEU A 22 0.03 1.10 20.94
N GLY A 23 -0.77 2.05 20.47
CA GLY A 23 -2.11 2.31 21.01
C GLY A 23 -2.05 2.62 22.52
N GLU A 24 -3.07 2.18 23.26
CA GLU A 24 -3.20 2.47 24.70
C GLU A 24 -2.52 1.41 25.60
N THR A 25 -1.83 0.44 24.99
CA THR A 25 -1.37 -0.77 25.67
C THR A 25 -0.13 -0.57 26.55
N GLY A 26 0.50 0.61 26.49
CA GLY A 26 1.73 0.92 27.21
C GLY A 26 3.00 0.31 26.60
N PHE A 27 2.89 -0.45 25.50
CA PHE A 27 4.04 -0.95 24.77
C PHE A 27 4.55 0.09 23.77
N SER A 28 5.87 0.26 23.70
CA SER A 28 6.52 1.18 22.77
C SER A 28 7.47 0.42 21.86
N MET A 29 7.45 0.73 20.56
CA MET A 29 8.47 0.24 19.63
C MET A 29 9.49 1.34 19.32
N PRO A 30 10.77 0.98 19.14
CA PRO A 30 11.77 1.92 18.62
C PRO A 30 11.31 2.44 17.26
N ALA A 31 11.38 3.76 17.03
CA ALA A 31 11.07 4.35 15.73
C ALA A 31 12.02 3.84 14.64
N ALA A 32 13.26 3.47 14.99
CA ALA A 32 14.21 2.82 14.09
C ALA A 32 13.76 1.42 13.60
N SER A 33 12.79 0.80 14.27
CA SER A 33 12.16 -0.45 13.81
C SER A 33 11.05 -0.21 12.78
N CYS A 34 10.67 1.05 12.55
CA CYS A 34 9.77 1.40 11.47
C CYS A 34 10.57 1.52 10.18
N SER A 35 10.32 0.62 9.24
CA SER A 35 10.83 0.77 7.87
C SER A 35 10.38 2.12 7.30
N ALA A 36 11.33 2.96 6.91
CA ALA A 36 11.10 4.24 6.22
C ALA A 36 10.64 4.04 4.76
N SER A 37 10.18 2.84 4.41
CA SER A 37 9.68 2.55 3.08
C SER A 37 8.39 3.33 2.81
N PRO A 38 8.25 3.98 1.64
CA PRO A 38 7.00 4.60 1.23
C PRO A 38 5.78 3.65 1.29
N PHE A 39 6.02 2.33 1.20
CA PHE A 39 4.98 1.32 1.36
C PHE A 39 4.36 1.30 2.77
N ALA A 40 5.13 1.59 3.83
CA ALA A 40 4.65 1.50 5.21
C ALA A 40 3.47 2.45 5.51
N HIS A 41 3.42 3.60 4.83
CA HIS A 41 2.32 4.58 4.93
C HIS A 41 0.97 3.98 4.53
N TRP A 42 0.96 3.04 3.59
CA TRP A 42 -0.26 2.34 3.16
C TRP A 42 -0.86 1.42 4.22
N MET A 43 -0.11 1.04 5.25
CA MET A 43 -0.61 0.19 6.33
C MET A 43 -0.85 0.96 7.61
N ARG A 44 -0.06 2.00 7.87
CA ARG A 44 -0.06 2.74 9.14
C ARG A 44 -1.04 3.89 9.18
N ASP A 45 -1.17 4.63 8.08
CA ASP A 45 -1.87 5.90 8.07
C ASP A 45 -3.36 5.67 7.79
N GLU A 46 -4.22 6.45 8.44
CA GLU A 46 -5.66 6.41 8.21
C GLU A 46 -6.01 6.89 6.79
N ALA A 47 -5.29 7.92 6.32
CA ALA A 47 -5.39 8.43 4.97
C ALA A 47 -4.64 7.55 3.95
N LEU A 48 -5.03 7.64 2.68
CA LEU A 48 -4.23 7.09 1.58
C LEU A 48 -3.18 8.13 1.15
N PRO A 49 -2.00 7.72 0.67
CA PRO A 49 -0.98 8.66 0.21
C PRO A 49 -1.51 9.63 -0.86
N ARG A 50 -1.19 10.92 -0.71
CA ARG A 50 -1.75 12.00 -1.53
C ARG A 50 -1.47 11.81 -3.02
N ALA A 51 -0.26 11.40 -3.37
CA ALA A 51 0.13 11.11 -4.75
C ALA A 51 -0.78 10.05 -5.40
N ALA A 52 -1.10 8.98 -4.67
CA ALA A 52 -1.99 7.95 -5.17
C ALA A 52 -3.44 8.43 -5.30
N CYS A 53 -3.94 9.22 -4.34
CA CYS A 53 -5.26 9.84 -4.45
C CYS A 53 -5.37 10.71 -5.70
N LEU A 54 -4.37 11.57 -5.95
CA LEU A 54 -4.34 12.44 -7.14
C LEU A 54 -4.31 11.64 -8.43
N LEU A 55 -3.51 10.57 -8.49
CA LEU A 55 -3.42 9.72 -9.67
C LEU A 55 -4.76 9.02 -9.98
N LEU A 56 -5.44 8.51 -8.95
CA LEU A 56 -6.74 7.86 -9.09
C LEU A 56 -7.86 8.85 -9.43
N GLU A 57 -7.81 10.05 -8.87
CA GLU A 57 -8.72 11.14 -9.21
C GLU A 57 -8.57 11.55 -10.68
N GLN A 58 -7.34 11.74 -11.16
CA GLN A 58 -7.07 12.15 -12.54
C GLN A 58 -7.35 11.04 -13.56
N GLY A 59 -7.01 9.80 -13.23
CA GLY A 59 -7.11 8.68 -14.18
C GLY A 59 -8.45 7.94 -14.18
N LEU A 60 -9.22 7.99 -13.08
CA LEU A 60 -10.49 7.27 -12.94
C LEU A 60 -11.64 8.15 -12.43
N HIS A 61 -11.41 9.44 -12.18
CA HIS A 61 -12.38 10.36 -11.59
C HIS A 61 -12.87 9.92 -10.20
N LEU A 62 -12.01 9.23 -9.45
CA LEU A 62 -12.30 8.77 -8.08
C LEU A 62 -11.91 9.86 -7.07
N SER A 63 -12.89 10.67 -6.69
CA SER A 63 -12.68 11.76 -5.73
C SER A 63 -13.01 11.31 -4.30
N ARG A 64 -12.52 12.06 -3.31
CA ARG A 64 -12.82 11.82 -1.87
C ARG A 64 -12.51 10.39 -1.41
N LEU A 65 -11.39 9.85 -1.90
CA LEU A 65 -10.93 8.51 -1.56
C LEU A 65 -10.58 8.40 -0.07
N SER A 66 -11.19 7.43 0.61
CA SER A 66 -10.90 7.07 2.00
C SER A 66 -10.74 5.56 2.15
N GLY A 67 -9.69 5.10 2.82
CA GLY A 67 -9.48 3.68 3.14
C GLY A 67 -10.43 3.23 4.26
N LEU A 68 -11.20 2.18 4.04
CA LEU A 68 -12.15 1.61 5.02
C LEU A 68 -11.57 0.40 5.75
N VAL A 69 -10.95 -0.52 4.99
CA VAL A 69 -10.39 -1.77 5.51
C VAL A 69 -9.01 -1.95 4.91
N ARG A 70 -8.04 -2.38 5.72
CA ARG A 70 -6.66 -2.68 5.31
C ARG A 70 -6.27 -4.06 5.82
N ALA A 71 -5.65 -4.87 4.97
CA ALA A 71 -5.14 -6.19 5.35
C ALA A 71 -3.91 -6.57 4.54
N ALA A 72 -2.98 -7.30 5.13
CA ALA A 72 -1.87 -7.91 4.39
C ALA A 72 -2.39 -9.11 3.57
N PRO A 73 -2.12 -9.20 2.26
CA PRO A 73 -2.47 -10.35 1.45
C PRO A 73 -1.45 -11.48 1.71
N GLY A 74 -1.88 -12.52 2.43
CA GLY A 74 -1.09 -13.72 2.71
C GLY A 74 -0.68 -13.85 4.18
N SER A 75 0.26 -14.75 4.47
CA SER A 75 0.71 -15.11 5.83
C SER A 75 1.74 -14.13 6.41
N ALA A 76 2.29 -13.21 5.60
CA ALA A 76 3.27 -12.24 6.06
C ALA A 76 2.54 -11.08 6.76
N CYS A 77 2.46 -11.16 8.09
CA CYS A 77 2.05 -10.04 8.93
C CYS A 77 3.29 -9.40 9.54
N GLY A 78 3.36 -8.07 9.53
CA GLY A 78 4.45 -7.31 10.17
C GLY A 78 5.26 -6.46 9.19
N PRO A 79 6.49 -6.05 9.56
CA PRO A 79 7.31 -5.11 8.80
C PRO A 79 7.78 -5.65 7.44
N ASP A 80 7.69 -6.96 7.23
CA ASP A 80 8.10 -7.66 6.00
C ASP A 80 6.95 -7.82 4.99
N ALA A 81 5.78 -7.24 5.26
CA ALA A 81 4.66 -7.28 4.33
C ALA A 81 5.05 -6.55 3.03
N GLU A 82 5.13 -7.27 1.93
CA GLU A 82 5.44 -6.68 0.62
C GLU A 82 4.19 -6.15 -0.11
N ALA A 83 3.00 -6.42 0.41
CA ALA A 83 1.76 -5.99 -0.20
C ALA A 83 0.67 -5.73 0.85
N ALA A 84 -0.33 -4.95 0.45
CA ALA A 84 -1.48 -4.55 1.23
C ALA A 84 -2.71 -4.58 0.33
N TRP A 85 -3.81 -5.16 0.81
CA TRP A 85 -5.13 -4.99 0.22
C TRP A 85 -5.91 -3.98 1.04
N ILE A 86 -6.54 -3.04 0.34
CA ILE A 86 -7.30 -1.94 0.90
C ILE A 86 -8.66 -1.88 0.21
N LEU A 87 -9.74 -1.95 0.99
CA LEU A 87 -11.06 -1.56 0.52
C LEU A 87 -11.22 -0.07 0.78
N ALA A 88 -11.38 0.73 -0.28
CA ALA A 88 -11.57 2.17 -0.19
C ALA A 88 -12.97 2.57 -0.69
N ARG A 89 -13.42 3.75 -0.26
CA ARG A 89 -14.62 4.41 -0.73
C ARG A 89 -14.25 5.69 -1.46
N SER A 90 -14.94 5.96 -2.56
CA SER A 90 -14.92 7.23 -3.31
C SER A 90 -16.35 7.77 -3.43
N ASP A 91 -16.49 8.93 -4.07
CA ASP A 91 -17.77 9.47 -4.52
C ASP A 91 -18.47 8.59 -5.58
N GLN A 92 -17.71 7.85 -6.39
CA GLN A 92 -18.22 6.94 -7.42
C GLN A 92 -18.53 5.52 -6.90
N GLY A 93 -18.22 5.23 -5.65
CA GLY A 93 -18.49 3.93 -5.00
C GLY A 93 -17.25 3.29 -4.40
N LEU A 94 -17.32 1.97 -4.20
CA LEU A 94 -16.24 1.18 -3.59
C LEU A 94 -15.14 0.86 -4.60
N VAL A 95 -13.91 0.78 -4.07
CA VAL A 95 -12.68 0.53 -4.83
C VAL A 95 -11.87 -0.53 -4.08
N SER A 96 -11.50 -1.61 -4.77
CA SER A 96 -10.60 -2.63 -4.25
C SER A 96 -9.17 -2.32 -4.71
N ILE A 97 -8.29 -1.93 -3.79
CA ILE A 97 -6.91 -1.53 -4.09
C ILE A 97 -5.97 -2.59 -3.54
N VAL A 98 -5.04 -3.07 -4.35
CA VAL A 98 -3.87 -3.82 -3.89
C VAL A 98 -2.64 -2.98 -4.15
N VAL A 99 -1.84 -2.75 -3.12
CA VAL A 99 -0.57 -2.05 -3.19
C VAL A 99 0.54 -3.03 -2.93
N ARG A 100 1.62 -2.98 -3.72
CA ARG A 100 2.81 -3.82 -3.54
C ARG A 100 4.07 -2.96 -3.54
N ALA A 101 5.00 -3.26 -2.63
CA ALA A 101 6.34 -2.69 -2.65
C ALA A 101 7.11 -3.14 -3.91
N ALA A 102 7.81 -2.22 -4.56
CA ALA A 102 8.54 -2.45 -5.80
C ALA A 102 9.55 -3.61 -5.72
N ALA A 103 10.22 -3.79 -4.57
CA ALA A 103 11.17 -4.89 -4.34
C ALA A 103 10.59 -6.29 -4.61
N GLY A 104 9.27 -6.47 -4.44
CA GLY A 104 8.55 -7.72 -4.70
C GLY A 104 7.73 -7.73 -5.99
N ALA A 105 7.79 -6.69 -6.83
CA ALA A 105 6.87 -6.44 -7.94
C ALA A 105 7.17 -7.22 -9.23
N GLY A 106 7.42 -8.53 -9.12
CA GLY A 106 7.53 -9.42 -10.28
C GLY A 106 6.20 -9.58 -11.02
N ALA A 107 6.24 -9.74 -12.34
CA ALA A 107 5.03 -9.93 -13.15
C ALA A 107 4.08 -11.04 -12.64
N PRO A 108 4.55 -12.23 -12.19
CA PRO A 108 3.67 -13.25 -11.62
C PRO A 108 2.94 -12.77 -10.36
N ARG A 109 3.64 -12.12 -9.43
CA ARG A 109 3.06 -11.55 -8.21
C ARG A 109 2.01 -10.49 -8.53
N LEU A 110 2.29 -9.61 -9.49
CA LEU A 110 1.33 -8.58 -9.91
C LEU A 110 0.07 -9.17 -10.57
N ARG A 111 0.19 -10.33 -11.25
CA ARG A 111 -0.99 -11.07 -11.73
C ARG A 111 -1.81 -11.64 -10.58
N GLU A 112 -1.16 -12.19 -9.55
CA GLU A 112 -1.82 -12.66 -8.32
C GLU A 112 -2.55 -11.51 -7.61
N ASP A 113 -1.89 -10.35 -7.49
CA ASP A 113 -2.45 -9.13 -6.90
C ASP A 113 -3.65 -8.61 -7.70
N ALA A 114 -3.56 -8.61 -9.03
CA ALA A 114 -4.67 -8.19 -9.86
C ALA A 114 -5.87 -9.15 -9.74
N ALA A 115 -5.61 -10.46 -9.69
CA ALA A 115 -6.64 -11.45 -9.45
C ALA A 115 -7.26 -11.27 -8.05
N LEU A 116 -6.46 -10.96 -7.03
CA LEU A 116 -6.95 -10.62 -5.70
C LEU A 116 -7.82 -9.37 -5.72
N ALA A 117 -7.35 -8.27 -6.32
CA ALA A 117 -8.09 -7.02 -6.41
C ALA A 117 -9.46 -7.22 -7.07
N LEU A 118 -9.51 -7.96 -8.18
CA LEU A 118 -10.75 -8.30 -8.88
C LEU A 118 -11.68 -9.20 -8.07
N ARG A 119 -11.14 -10.26 -7.42
CA ARG A 119 -11.96 -11.13 -6.54
C ARG A 119 -12.57 -10.34 -5.38
N GLN A 120 -11.80 -9.45 -4.76
CA GLN A 120 -12.32 -8.62 -3.67
C GLN A 120 -13.30 -7.56 -4.19
N ALA A 121 -13.07 -7.00 -5.38
CA ALA A 121 -14.02 -6.11 -6.00
C ALA A 121 -15.37 -6.80 -6.23
N ALA A 122 -15.37 -8.03 -6.76
CA ALA A 122 -16.59 -8.82 -6.91
C ALA A 122 -17.26 -9.13 -5.56
N ARG A 123 -16.47 -9.53 -4.54
CA ARG A 123 -17.00 -9.86 -3.20
C ARG A 123 -17.69 -8.67 -2.53
N TYR A 124 -17.14 -7.47 -2.67
CA TYR A 124 -17.65 -6.25 -2.04
C TYR A 124 -18.45 -5.36 -2.99
N LEU A 125 -18.77 -5.85 -4.20
CA LEU A 125 -19.47 -5.09 -5.25
C LEU A 125 -18.81 -3.73 -5.56
N ALA A 126 -17.48 -3.69 -5.56
CA ALA A 126 -16.72 -2.52 -5.95
C ALA A 126 -16.70 -2.38 -7.47
N GLY A 127 -16.98 -1.18 -7.98
CA GLY A 127 -16.93 -0.89 -9.41
C GLY A 127 -15.51 -0.83 -10.00
N TYR A 128 -14.51 -0.79 -9.11
CA TYR A 128 -13.11 -0.57 -9.45
C TYR A 128 -12.19 -1.56 -8.75
N ALA A 129 -11.20 -2.05 -9.48
CA ALA A 129 -10.09 -2.86 -8.97
C ALA A 129 -8.77 -2.22 -9.40
N VAL A 130 -7.88 -1.95 -8.45
CA VAL A 130 -6.66 -1.18 -8.69
C VAL A 130 -5.45 -1.96 -8.17
N VAL A 131 -4.38 -2.02 -8.96
CA VAL A 131 -3.06 -2.50 -8.51
C VAL A 131 -2.05 -1.36 -8.58
N LEU A 132 -1.49 -0.98 -7.44
CA LEU A 132 -0.46 0.06 -7.33
C LEU A 132 0.86 -0.59 -6.93
N VAL A 133 1.92 -0.24 -7.64
CA VAL A 133 3.28 -0.60 -7.23
C VAL A 133 3.94 0.62 -6.62
N GLN A 134 4.35 0.53 -5.35
CA GLN A 134 5.01 1.61 -4.64
C GLN A 134 6.53 1.48 -4.80
N GLY A 135 7.12 2.40 -5.57
CA GLY A 135 8.57 2.58 -5.62
C GLY A 135 9.14 2.98 -4.25
N GLY A 136 10.33 2.46 -3.94
CA GLY A 136 11.14 2.83 -2.80
C GLY A 136 12.08 4.00 -3.09
N GLN A 137 13.00 4.24 -2.16
CA GLN A 137 14.09 5.23 -2.25
C GLN A 137 15.26 4.60 -3.02
N GLY A 138 15.20 4.56 -4.36
CA GLY A 138 16.27 4.00 -5.19
C GLY A 138 15.82 3.68 -6.63
N GLU A 139 16.77 3.20 -7.45
CA GLU A 139 16.44 2.66 -8.79
C GLU A 139 15.79 1.28 -8.66
N ASP A 140 14.52 1.26 -8.27
CA ASP A 140 13.74 0.03 -8.34
C ASP A 140 13.47 -0.33 -9.80
N ALA A 141 13.82 -1.56 -10.18
CA ALA A 141 13.66 -2.04 -11.53
C ALA A 141 12.18 -2.25 -11.87
N MET A 142 11.59 -1.33 -12.64
CA MET A 142 10.21 -1.42 -13.15
C MET A 142 9.94 -2.59 -14.10
N GLU A 143 10.94 -3.43 -14.42
CA GLU A 143 10.86 -4.46 -15.46
C GLU A 143 9.70 -5.45 -15.24
N GLY A 144 9.49 -5.90 -14.00
CA GLY A 144 8.36 -6.79 -13.67
C GLY A 144 7.00 -6.13 -13.93
N TYR A 145 6.86 -4.86 -13.56
CA TYR A 145 5.67 -4.06 -13.82
C TYR A 145 5.46 -3.81 -15.32
N ARG A 146 6.52 -3.51 -16.08
CA ARG A 146 6.43 -3.30 -17.54
C ARG A 146 5.87 -4.52 -18.24
N ARG A 147 6.38 -5.72 -17.93
CA ARG A 147 5.86 -6.99 -18.50
C ARG A 147 4.39 -7.21 -18.14
N PHE A 148 4.03 -6.98 -16.89
CA PHE A 148 2.64 -7.08 -16.42
C PHE A 148 1.70 -6.11 -17.14
N ALA A 149 2.11 -4.86 -17.37
CA ALA A 149 1.31 -3.87 -18.08
C ALA A 149 1.25 -4.13 -19.59
N GLN A 150 2.34 -4.65 -20.19
CA GLN A 150 2.39 -5.04 -21.60
C GLN A 150 1.43 -6.17 -21.94
N ASP A 151 1.33 -7.20 -21.09
CA ASP A 151 0.34 -8.30 -21.24
C ASP A 151 -1.11 -7.79 -21.30
N ARG A 152 -1.35 -6.57 -20.81
CA ARG A 152 -2.65 -5.89 -20.85
C ARG A 152 -2.78 -4.85 -21.96
N GLY A 153 -1.91 -4.94 -22.97
CA GLY A 153 -1.99 -4.12 -24.19
C GLY A 153 -1.36 -2.74 -24.07
N ARG A 154 -0.40 -2.53 -23.17
CA ARG A 154 0.29 -1.23 -23.00
C ARG A 154 1.71 -1.28 -23.57
N GLY A 155 1.93 -0.57 -24.69
CA GLY A 155 3.21 -0.55 -25.39
C GLY A 155 4.30 0.33 -24.75
N GLN A 156 3.93 1.41 -24.06
CA GLN A 156 4.87 2.29 -23.36
C GLN A 156 4.40 2.55 -21.93
N VAL A 157 5.17 2.05 -20.97
CA VAL A 157 4.87 2.09 -19.54
C VAL A 157 5.73 3.16 -18.87
N ARG A 158 5.09 4.08 -18.14
CA ARG A 158 5.73 5.20 -17.41
C ARG A 158 5.33 5.14 -15.94
N ALA A 159 6.20 5.66 -15.07
CA ALA A 159 5.86 5.90 -13.68
C ALA A 159 4.79 7.00 -13.59
N ASP A 160 4.04 6.98 -12.49
CA ASP A 160 2.97 7.94 -12.14
C ASP A 160 1.92 8.10 -13.24
N THR A 161 1.73 7.03 -14.03
CA THR A 161 0.74 6.95 -15.09
C THR A 161 -0.21 5.80 -14.80
N LEU A 162 -1.51 6.10 -14.77
CA LEU A 162 -2.55 5.12 -14.53
C LEU A 162 -3.01 4.49 -15.85
N TYR A 163 -2.96 3.17 -15.91
CA TYR A 163 -3.44 2.39 -17.04
C TYR A 163 -4.73 1.68 -16.65
N ALA A 164 -5.86 2.15 -17.20
CA ALA A 164 -7.18 1.58 -16.92
C ALA A 164 -7.73 0.81 -18.13
N SER A 165 -8.48 -0.26 -17.87
CA SER A 165 -9.24 -1.00 -18.85
C SER A 165 -10.40 -1.72 -18.16
N ARG A 166 -11.51 -1.92 -18.87
CA ARG A 166 -12.60 -2.74 -18.33
C ARG A 166 -12.21 -4.22 -18.37
N ASP A 167 -12.33 -4.91 -17.24
CA ASP A 167 -12.13 -6.34 -17.16
C ASP A 167 -13.28 -7.07 -17.86
N ALA A 168 -12.97 -7.94 -18.82
CA ALA A 168 -13.97 -8.60 -19.66
C ALA A 168 -14.80 -9.63 -18.90
N GLY A 169 -14.25 -10.24 -17.84
CA GLY A 169 -14.93 -11.28 -17.06
C GLY A 169 -15.93 -10.73 -16.04
N SER A 170 -15.57 -9.64 -15.36
CA SER A 170 -16.37 -9.06 -14.28
C SER A 170 -17.09 -7.76 -14.66
N GLY A 171 -16.70 -7.12 -15.76
CA GLY A 171 -17.13 -5.76 -16.09
C GLY A 171 -16.54 -4.68 -15.17
N THR A 172 -15.73 -5.04 -14.17
CA THR A 172 -15.08 -4.11 -13.23
C THR A 172 -14.09 -3.22 -13.98
N MET A 173 -14.00 -1.94 -13.62
CA MET A 173 -12.92 -1.09 -14.13
C MET A 173 -11.61 -1.49 -13.44
N PHE A 174 -10.71 -2.12 -14.18
CA PHE A 174 -9.39 -2.48 -13.69
C PHE A 174 -8.39 -1.36 -14.00
N ALA A 175 -7.55 -0.99 -13.05
CA ALA A 175 -6.44 -0.08 -13.30
C ALA A 175 -5.14 -0.53 -12.63
N CYS A 176 -4.01 -0.15 -13.22
CA CYS A 176 -2.74 -0.29 -12.55
C CYS A 176 -1.82 0.91 -12.77
N ALA A 177 -0.97 1.18 -11.79
CA ALA A 177 0.04 2.22 -11.85
C ALA A 177 1.31 1.80 -11.11
N TRP A 178 2.43 2.36 -11.53
CA TRP A 178 3.63 2.46 -10.72
C TRP A 178 3.65 3.85 -10.10
N LEU A 179 3.80 3.94 -8.78
CA LEU A 179 3.97 5.18 -8.04
C LEU A 179 5.46 5.39 -7.80
N GLY A 180 5.99 6.54 -8.20
CA GLY A 180 7.34 6.96 -7.83
C GLY A 180 7.53 7.01 -6.32
N GLY A 181 8.79 6.98 -5.87
CA GLY A 181 9.11 7.40 -4.50
C GLY A 181 8.69 8.87 -4.34
N ASP A 182 7.95 9.17 -3.27
CA ASP A 182 7.41 10.51 -3.03
C ASP A 182 8.57 11.53 -3.02
N PRO A 183 8.60 12.57 -3.88
CA PRO A 183 9.63 13.59 -3.86
C PRO A 183 9.50 14.55 -2.66
N ALA A 184 8.58 14.30 -1.73
CA ALA A 184 8.32 15.17 -0.58
C ALA A 184 9.42 15.15 0.52
N ASP A 185 10.46 14.33 0.38
CA ASP A 185 11.62 14.27 1.29
C ASP A 185 12.97 14.54 0.57
N ALA A 186 13.02 15.56 -0.31
CA ALA A 186 14.27 16.10 -0.87
C ALA A 186 14.49 17.56 -0.45
#